data_AF-T1G467-F1
#
_entry.id   AF-T1G467-F1
#
_cell.length_a   1.000
_cell.length_b   1.000
_cell.length_c   1.000
_cell.angle_alpha   90.00
_cell.angle_beta   90.00
_cell.angle_gamma   90.00
#
_symmetry.space_group_name_H-M   'P 1'
#
loop_
_entity.id
_entity.type
_entity.pdbx_description
1 polymer ?
#
loop_
_entity_poly.entity_id
_entity_poly.type
_entity_poly.pdbx_seq_one_letter_code
_entity_poly.pdbx_strand_id
1 'polypeptide(L)' 'DWSRCSPATSGLTGKLWLPCNSYCKVCFKADSGKCVKSPSKNCPNLLKNNMQCVCKNKRTAKNTSIIACRA' A
#
# COMPACT_ATOMS: atom_id res chain seq x y z
N ASP A 1 2.02 5.60 4.65
CA ASP A 1 3.03 4.99 5.53
C ASP A 1 2.91 3.48 5.42
N TRP A 2 4.02 2.76 5.24
CA TRP A 2 4.29 1.31 5.37
C TRP A 2 3.25 0.19 5.11
N SER A 3 1.94 0.42 4.99
CA SER A 3 1.02 -0.69 5.31
C SER A 3 1.00 -1.84 4.32
N ARG A 4 1.41 -1.70 3.05
CA ARG A 4 1.19 -2.72 1.99
C ARG A 4 2.46 -3.37 1.43
N CYS A 5 3.62 -3.00 1.96
CA CYS A 5 4.93 -3.34 1.38
C CYS A 5 5.70 -4.41 2.16
N SER A 6 5.34 -4.64 3.43
CA SER A 6 5.91 -5.72 4.24
C SER A 6 4.79 -6.69 4.64
N PRO A 7 4.92 -8.00 4.38
CA PRO A 7 3.91 -8.99 4.78
C PRO A 7 3.74 -9.10 6.31
N ALA A 8 4.67 -8.55 7.10
CA ALA A 8 4.59 -8.50 8.56
C ALA A 8 3.34 -7.75 9.08
N THR A 9 2.86 -6.70 8.40
CA THR A 9 1.60 -6.00 8.75
C THR A 9 0.35 -6.76 8.28
N SER A 10 0.51 -7.74 7.39
CA SER A 10 -0.55 -8.62 6.91
C SER A 10 -1.07 -9.54 8.03
N GLY A 11 -0.18 -9.99 8.93
CA GLY A 11 -0.53 -10.86 10.06
C GLY A 11 -1.44 -10.19 11.09
N LEU A 12 -1.37 -8.86 11.24
CA LEU A 12 -2.21 -8.08 12.15
C LEU A 12 -3.56 -7.66 11.53
N THR A 13 -3.66 -7.64 10.19
CA THR A 13 -4.85 -7.14 9.47
C THR A 13 -5.75 -8.28 8.96
N GLY A 14 -5.27 -9.52 8.94
CA GLY A 14 -6.03 -10.71 8.52
C GLY A 14 -6.30 -10.79 7.01
N LYS A 15 -7.32 -11.57 6.61
CA LYS A 15 -7.75 -11.90 5.22
C LYS A 15 -8.02 -10.70 4.29
N LEU A 16 -7.97 -9.48 4.83
CA LEU A 16 -8.31 -8.22 4.16
C LEU A 16 -7.08 -7.47 3.62
N TRP A 17 -5.87 -7.98 3.85
CA TRP A 17 -4.64 -7.32 3.46
C TRP A 17 -4.18 -7.77 2.07
N LEU A 18 -4.29 -6.85 1.10
CA LEU A 18 -3.74 -7.01 -0.24
C LEU A 18 -2.29 -6.50 -0.30
N PRO A 19 -1.36 -7.22 -0.96
CA PRO A 19 -0.04 -6.69 -1.24
C PRO A 19 -0.13 -5.46 -2.15
N CYS A 20 0.87 -4.58 -2.10
CA CYS A 20 0.88 -3.30 -2.82
C CYS A 20 0.42 -3.41 -4.29
N ASN A 21 0.95 -4.39 -5.04
CA ASN A 21 0.58 -4.57 -6.44
C ASN A 21 -0.90 -4.92 -6.63
N SER A 22 -1.41 -5.89 -5.85
CA SER A 22 -2.82 -6.29 -5.92
C SER A 22 -3.74 -5.18 -5.43
N TYR A 23 -3.37 -4.46 -4.36
CA TYR A 23 -4.10 -3.29 -3.89
C TYR A 23 -4.22 -2.22 -4.97
N CYS A 24 -3.12 -1.88 -5.64
CA CYS A 24 -3.13 -0.90 -6.72
C CYS A 24 -4.01 -1.32 -7.90
N LYS A 25 -3.95 -2.60 -8.31
CA LYS A 25 -4.78 -3.14 -9.40
C LYS A 25 -6.27 -3.15 -9.04
N VAL A 26 -6.61 -3.62 -7.85
CA VAL A 26 -8.00 -3.80 -7.41
C VAL A 26 -8.64 -2.47 -7.01
N CYS A 27 -7.93 -1.65 -6.24
CA CYS A 27 -8.48 -0.43 -5.64
C CYS A 27 -8.37 0.80 -6.54
N PHE A 28 -7.38 0.88 -7.43
CA PHE A 28 -7.12 2.07 -8.26
C PHE A 28 -7.18 1.79 -9.76
N LYS A 29 -7.54 0.55 -10.16
CA LYS A 29 -7.39 0.04 -11.53
C LYS A 29 -6.03 0.41 -12.14
N ALA A 30 -5.00 0.37 -11.30
CA ALA A 30 -3.64 0.71 -11.70
C ALA A 30 -3.01 -0.46 -12.46
N ASP A 31 -2.00 -0.16 -13.27
CA ASP A 31 -1.29 -1.20 -14.04
C ASP A 31 -0.40 -2.06 -13.12
N SER A 32 0.24 -1.40 -12.16
CA SER A 32 1.05 -2.06 -11.14
C SER A 32 1.25 -1.18 -9.90
N GLY A 33 1.53 -1.82 -8.76
CA GLY A 33 1.98 -1.16 -7.54
C GLY A 33 3.42 -1.54 -7.21
N LYS A 34 4.27 -0.55 -6.92
CA LYS A 34 5.65 -0.77 -6.49
C LYS A 34 5.89 -0.18 -5.11
N CYS A 35 6.61 -0.94 -4.29
CA CYS A 35 7.12 -0.47 -3.02
C CYS A 35 8.40 0.32 -3.25
N VAL A 36 8.38 1.59 -2.85
CA VAL A 36 9.53 2.48 -2.95
C VAL A 36 9.95 2.90 -1.55
N LYS A 37 11.26 3.05 -1.34
CA LYS A 37 11.77 3.62 -0.10
C LYS A 37 11.28 5.06 -0.02
N SER A 38 10.50 5.35 1.00
CA SER A 38 9.97 6.69 1.25
C SER A 38 10.44 7.07 2.66
N PRO A 39 11.53 7.85 2.78
CA PRO A 39 11.99 8.30 4.09
C PRO A 39 10.84 9.10 4.72
N SER A 40 10.37 8.67 5.89
CA SER A 40 9.28 9.35 6.58
C SER A 40 9.69 10.78 6.89
N LYS A 41 9.05 11.77 6.24
CA LYS A 41 9.29 13.19 6.53
C LYS A 41 9.00 13.56 7.99
N ASN A 42 8.06 12.86 8.64
CA ASN A 42 7.67 13.11 10.03
C ASN A 42 8.45 12.27 11.07
N CYS A 43 9.04 11.14 10.68
CA CYS A 43 9.72 10.22 11.60
C CYS A 43 11.04 9.69 11.00
N PRO A 44 12.00 10.57 10.68
CA PRO A 44 13.20 10.19 9.95
C PRO A 44 14.10 9.17 10.69
N ASN A 45 14.07 9.16 12.03
CA ASN A 45 14.93 8.28 12.84
C ASN A 45 14.30 6.93 13.21
N LEU A 46 12.97 6.85 13.28
CA LEU A 46 12.24 5.62 13.66
C LEU A 46 11.93 4.73 12.46
N LEU A 47 11.80 5.32 11.28
CA LEU A 47 11.31 4.68 10.06
C LEU A 47 12.35 4.77 8.93
N LYS A 48 13.63 4.53 9.25
CA LYS A 48 14.76 4.57 8.30
C LYS A 48 14.59 3.66 7.08
N ASN A 49 13.79 2.60 7.19
CA ASN A 49 13.52 1.66 6.11
C ASN A 49 12.04 1.65 5.68
N ASN A 50 11.33 2.77 5.85
CA ASN A 50 9.93 2.86 5.44
C ASN A 50 9.77 2.67 3.94
N MET A 51 8.84 1.80 3.57
CA MET A 51 8.48 1.52 2.19
C MET A 51 7.05 1.95 1.96
N GLN A 52 6.85 2.83 0.99
CA GLN A 52 5.54 3.31 0.61
C GLN A 52 5.10 2.61 -0.68
N CYS A 53 3.85 2.16 -0.69
CA CYS A 53 3.25 1.59 -1.89
C CYS A 53 2.85 2.73 -2.84
N VAL A 54 3.37 2.69 -4.06
CA VAL A 54 3.06 3.64 -5.13
C VAL A 54 2.41 2.90 -6.29
N CYS A 55 1.17 3.26 -6.59
CA CYS A 55 0.44 2.74 -7.75
C CYS A 55 0.80 3.53 -9.00
N LYS A 56 1.26 2.84 -10.04
CA LYS A 56 1.57 3.40 -11.36
C LYS A 56 0.34 3.38 -12.25
N ASN A 57 0.11 4.47 -12.98
CA ASN A 57 -0.99 4.61 -13.95
C ASN A 57 -2.35 4.29 -13.32
N LYS A 58 -2.69 4.97 -12.22
CA LYS A 58 -4.01 4.83 -11.58
C LYS A 58 -5.07 5.29 -12.59
N ARG A 59 -5.94 4.38 -13.01
CA ARG A 59 -7.02 4.69 -13.97
C ARG A 59 -8.27 5.22 -13.27
N THR A 60 -8.41 4.95 -11.97
CA THR A 60 -9.55 5.41 -11.16
C THR A 60 -9.12 5.91 -9.79
N ALA A 61 -10.00 6.67 -9.14
CA ALA A 61 -9.92 6.93 -7.71
C ALA A 61 -10.05 5.64 -6.88
N LYS A 62 -9.74 5.73 -5.57
CA LYS A 62 -9.79 4.60 -4.63
C LYS A 62 -11.20 4.01 -4.59
N ASN A 63 -11.35 2.76 -5.00
CA ASN A 63 -12.61 2.03 -4.92
C ASN A 63 -12.87 1.60 -3.47
N THR A 64 -13.70 2.36 -2.75
CA THR A 64 -14.05 2.09 -1.34
C THR A 64 -15.15 1.03 -1.19
N SER A 65 -15.76 0.55 -2.28
CA SER A 65 -16.73 -0.55 -2.23
C SER A 65 -16.08 -1.87 -1.84
N ILE A 66 -14.77 -2.03 -2.09
CA ILE A 66 -14.01 -3.21 -1.69
C ILE A 66 -13.46 -3.00 -0.28
N ILE A 67 -13.81 -3.88 0.65
CA ILE A 67 -13.44 -3.75 2.07
C ILE A 67 -11.90 -3.68 2.23
N ALA A 68 -11.17 -4.50 1.46
CA ALA A 68 -9.70 -4.49 1.43
C ALA A 68 -9.08 -3.17 0.93
N CYS A 69 -9.85 -2.31 0.26
CA CYS A 69 -9.42 -1.01 -0.26
C CYS A 69 -9.74 0.16 0.68
N ARG A 70 -10.51 -0.08 1.74
CA ARG A 70 -10.91 0.95 2.71
C ARG A 70 -9.75 1.38 3.61
N ALA A 71 -8.90 0.42 3.99
CA ALA A 71 -7.66 0.63 4.72
C ALA A 71 -6.61 1.40 3.90
#